data_AF-A0A8J6GFK7-F1
#
_entry.id   AF-A0A8J6GFK7-F1
#
_cell.length_a   1.000
_cell.length_b   1.000
_cell.length_c   1.000
_cell.angle_alpha   90.00
_cell.angle_beta   90.00
_cell.angle_gamma   90.00
#
_symmetry.space_group_name_H-M   'P 1'
#
loop_
_entity.id
_entity.type
_entity.pdbx_description
1 polymer ?
#
loop_
_entity_poly.entity_id
_entity_poly.type
_entity_poly.pdbx_seq_one_letter_code
_entity_poly.pdbx_strand_id
1 'polypeptide(L)'
;MSPAVFDTHVSVRFSAPTRSPALVTRPWKHVDAIKEALSLLNDTPTMENDEEVDIVSEEFSVQRPTCVQTRLKVYEQGLRGNLTKLRGALKMMASHYQKNCPPTPETDCDTEVTTYEDFIDNLKGFLFDIPFDCWKPVQK
;
A
#
# COMPACT_ATOMS: atom_id res chain seq x y z
N MET A 1 -18.69 65.07 10.78
CA MET A 1 -19.70 64.46 9.88
C MET A 1 -19.03 63.36 9.08
N SER A 2 -19.69 62.22 8.98
CA SER A 2 -19.25 60.91 8.44
C SER A 2 -18.65 60.89 7.03
N PRO A 3 -17.93 59.80 6.66
CA PRO A 3 -17.36 59.57 5.33
C PRO A 3 -18.38 58.92 4.37
N ALA A 4 -18.17 59.06 3.06
CA ALA A 4 -18.93 58.35 2.02
C ALA A 4 -17.99 57.47 1.18
N VAL A 5 -18.56 56.32 0.80
CA VAL A 5 -17.93 55.05 0.47
C VAL A 5 -17.48 54.97 -1.00
N PHE A 6 -16.34 54.32 -1.25
CA PHE A 6 -15.91 53.87 -2.58
C PHE A 6 -16.59 52.53 -2.89
N ASP A 7 -17.37 52.47 -3.97
CA ASP A 7 -17.95 51.22 -4.49
C ASP A 7 -17.23 50.84 -5.79
N THR A 8 -16.28 49.91 -5.69
CA THR A 8 -15.65 49.27 -6.86
C THR A 8 -16.41 48.00 -7.20
N HIS A 9 -17.21 48.06 -8.25
CA HIS A 9 -17.92 46.90 -8.79
C HIS A 9 -16.95 45.99 -9.56
N VAL A 10 -16.35 45.01 -8.88
CA VAL A 10 -15.61 43.90 -9.52
C VAL A 10 -16.62 42.82 -9.91
N SER A 11 -16.82 42.64 -11.22
CA SER A 11 -17.66 41.56 -11.76
C SER A 11 -16.81 40.30 -11.91
N VAL A 12 -16.90 39.37 -10.95
CA VAL A 12 -16.22 38.07 -10.99
C VAL A 12 -17.08 37.09 -11.79
N ARG A 13 -16.61 36.68 -12.98
CA ARG A 13 -17.14 35.49 -13.66
C ARG A 13 -16.65 34.25 -12.92
N PHE A 14 -17.52 33.64 -12.13
CA PHE A 14 -17.30 32.29 -11.62
C PHE A 14 -17.48 31.29 -12.77
N SER A 15 -16.39 30.98 -13.46
CA SER A 15 -16.34 29.78 -14.31
C SER A 15 -16.37 28.56 -13.37
N ALA A 16 -17.45 27.79 -13.43
CA ALA A 16 -17.59 26.54 -12.69
C ALA A 16 -16.43 25.60 -13.03
N PRO A 17 -15.74 24.98 -12.05
CA PRO A 17 -14.72 24.00 -12.36
C PRO A 17 -15.38 22.82 -13.04
N THR A 18 -14.90 22.46 -14.23
CA THR A 18 -15.25 21.19 -14.87
C THR A 18 -14.84 20.09 -13.89
N ARG A 19 -15.84 19.52 -13.22
CA ARG A 19 -15.69 18.45 -12.23
C ARG A 19 -15.16 17.24 -12.97
N SER A 20 -13.84 17.10 -13.04
CA SER A 20 -13.21 15.83 -13.35
C SER A 20 -13.82 14.82 -12.38
N PRO A 21 -14.38 13.68 -12.83
CA PRO A 21 -14.83 12.65 -11.93
C PRO A 21 -13.58 12.03 -11.32
N ALA A 22 -13.04 12.67 -10.28
CA ALA A 22 -12.15 11.99 -9.36
C ALA A 22 -12.99 10.84 -8.81
N LEU A 23 -12.69 9.63 -9.27
CA LEU A 23 -13.15 8.40 -8.63
C LEU A 23 -12.93 8.62 -7.15
N VAL A 24 -14.00 8.69 -6.37
CA VAL A 24 -13.93 8.86 -4.92
C VAL A 24 -13.40 7.56 -4.36
N THR A 25 -12.10 7.34 -4.52
CA THR A 25 -11.37 6.30 -3.81
C THR A 25 -11.27 6.79 -2.39
N ARG A 26 -12.06 6.19 -1.50
CA ARG A 26 -11.95 6.43 -0.06
C ARG A 26 -10.46 6.31 0.33
N PRO A 27 -9.85 7.33 0.95
CA PRO A 27 -8.40 7.37 1.20
C PRO A 27 -7.84 6.19 2.01
N TRP A 28 -8.74 5.45 2.68
CA TRP A 28 -8.42 4.40 3.66
C TRP A 28 -8.62 2.98 3.15
N LYS A 29 -8.89 2.78 1.85
CA LYS A 29 -9.15 1.43 1.31
C LYS A 29 -7.97 0.47 1.49
N HIS A 30 -6.73 0.96 1.55
CA HIS A 30 -5.56 0.12 1.85
C HIS A 30 -5.56 -0.37 3.30
N VAL A 31 -6.08 0.41 4.25
CA VAL A 31 -6.22 -0.01 5.65
C VAL A 31 -7.22 -1.14 5.78
N ASP A 32 -8.38 -1.01 5.12
CA ASP A 32 -9.39 -2.07 5.08
C ASP A 32 -8.81 -3.33 4.42
N ALA A 33 -8.06 -3.17 3.33
CA ALA A 33 -7.37 -4.27 2.64
C ALA A 33 -6.34 -4.99 3.52
N ILE A 34 -5.55 -4.26 4.32
CA ILE A 34 -4.58 -4.85 5.27
C ILE A 34 -5.32 -5.64 6.35
N LYS A 35 -6.39 -5.09 6.93
CA LYS A 35 -7.16 -5.76 7.98
C LYS A 35 -7.85 -7.02 7.48
N GLU A 36 -8.47 -6.97 6.31
CA GLU A 36 -9.08 -8.15 5.67
C GLU A 36 -8.03 -9.21 5.37
N ALA A 37 -6.84 -8.81 4.92
CA ALA A 37 -5.74 -9.73 4.67
C ALA A 37 -5.25 -10.43 5.93
N LEU A 38 -5.03 -9.68 7.02
CA LEU A 38 -4.63 -10.25 8.31
C LEU A 38 -5.69 -11.20 8.87
N SER A 39 -6.99 -10.87 8.75
CA SER A 39 -8.07 -11.76 9.16
C SER A 39 -8.02 -13.09 8.40
N LEU A 40 -7.90 -13.04 7.08
CA LEU A 40 -7.84 -14.25 6.25
C LEU A 40 -6.61 -15.12 6.57
N LEU A 41 -5.46 -14.49 6.82
CA LEU A 41 -4.22 -15.19 7.16
C LEU A 41 -4.29 -15.88 8.54
N ASN A 42 -5.05 -15.33 9.48
CA ASN A 42 -5.26 -15.94 10.80
C ASN A 42 -6.29 -17.08 10.76
N ASP A 43 -7.28 -17.00 9.88
CA ASP A 43 -8.33 -18.02 9.73
C ASP A 43 -7.90 -19.20 8.83
N THR A 44 -6.81 -19.03 8.07
CA THR A 44 -6.33 -20.09 7.17
C THR A 44 -5.54 -21.13 7.98
N PRO A 45 -5.99 -22.40 8.05
CA PRO A 45 -5.23 -23.45 8.70
C PRO A 45 -3.88 -23.60 8.01
N THR A 46 -2.81 -23.85 8.78
CA THR A 46 -1.47 -24.11 8.26
C THR A 46 -1.58 -25.24 7.24
N MET A 47 -1.43 -24.90 5.95
CA MET A 47 -1.40 -25.90 4.90
C MET A 47 0.02 -26.45 4.87
N GLU A 48 0.18 -27.74 5.19
CA GLU A 48 1.36 -28.51 4.84
C GLU A 48 1.38 -28.59 3.31
N ASN A 49 2.02 -27.60 2.67
CA ASN A 49 2.30 -27.63 1.25
C ASN A 49 3.82 -27.57 1.08
N ASP A 50 4.38 -28.62 0.48
CA ASP A 50 5.81 -28.70 0.14
C ASP A 50 6.18 -27.77 -1.04
N GLU A 51 5.25 -26.93 -1.50
CA GLU A 51 5.51 -25.93 -2.52
C GLU A 51 6.42 -24.82 -2.00
N GLU A 52 7.55 -24.70 -2.68
CA GLU A 52 8.49 -23.61 -2.52
C GLU A 52 7.97 -22.33 -3.20
N VAL A 53 8.12 -21.20 -2.52
CA VAL A 53 7.74 -19.87 -3.01
C VAL A 53 8.80 -18.85 -2.68
N ASP A 54 8.88 -17.77 -3.48
CA ASP A 54 9.83 -16.70 -3.24
C ASP A 54 9.34 -15.72 -2.18
N ILE A 55 10.27 -15.16 -1.41
CA ILE A 55 10.13 -13.95 -0.59
C ILE A 55 11.31 -13.00 -0.84
N VAL A 56 11.20 -11.74 -0.41
CA VAL A 56 12.37 -10.84 -0.34
C VAL A 56 13.17 -11.21 0.91
N SER A 57 14.47 -11.50 0.73
CA SER A 57 15.35 -12.00 1.81
C SER A 57 15.51 -11.03 2.96
N GLU A 58 15.60 -9.72 2.67
CA GLU A 58 15.70 -8.72 3.73
C GLU A 58 14.34 -8.54 4.43
N GLU A 59 14.30 -8.49 5.76
CA GLU A 59 13.09 -8.15 6.49
C GLU A 59 12.66 -6.70 6.26
N PHE A 60 11.35 -6.43 6.31
CA PHE A 60 10.85 -5.08 6.13
C PHE A 60 11.12 -4.23 7.37
N SER A 61 11.61 -3.00 7.17
CA SER A 61 11.76 -2.03 8.26
C SER A 61 11.11 -0.70 7.91
N VAL A 62 10.21 -0.22 8.76
CA VAL A 62 9.62 1.13 8.61
C VAL A 62 10.65 2.24 8.76
N GLN A 63 11.74 1.99 9.51
CA GLN A 63 12.81 2.98 9.70
C GLN A 63 13.65 3.15 8.44
N ARG A 64 13.81 2.08 7.66
CA ARG A 64 14.54 2.04 6.39
C ARG A 64 13.76 1.20 5.38
N PRO A 65 12.67 1.74 4.80
CA PRO A 65 11.82 0.98 3.91
C PRO A 65 12.52 0.77 2.56
N THR A 66 12.73 -0.49 2.21
CA THR A 66 13.31 -0.94 0.94
C THR A 66 12.38 -1.96 0.30
N CYS A 67 12.47 -2.10 -1.02
CA CYS A 67 11.87 -3.20 -1.77
C CYS A 67 10.35 -3.36 -1.60
N VAL A 68 9.61 -2.29 -1.28
CA VAL A 68 8.18 -2.40 -0.97
C VAL A 68 7.38 -2.87 -2.19
N GLN A 69 7.71 -2.35 -3.38
CA GLN A 69 7.00 -2.76 -4.60
C GLN A 69 7.39 -4.18 -4.99
N THR A 70 8.68 -4.51 -4.90
CA THR A 70 9.17 -5.88 -5.17
C THR A 70 8.55 -6.89 -4.21
N ARG A 71 8.52 -6.61 -2.91
CA ARG A 71 7.95 -7.48 -1.88
C ARG A 71 6.45 -7.73 -2.09
N LEU A 72 5.67 -6.67 -2.35
CA LEU A 72 4.24 -6.81 -2.65
C LEU A 72 3.97 -7.65 -3.91
N LYS A 73 4.84 -7.54 -4.92
CA LYS A 73 4.75 -8.34 -6.15
C LYS A 73 5.08 -9.82 -5.89
N VAL A 74 6.13 -10.09 -5.13
CA VAL A 74 6.53 -11.46 -4.76
C VAL A 74 5.41 -12.13 -3.95
N TYR A 75 4.82 -11.43 -2.97
CA TYR A 75 3.65 -11.95 -2.27
C TYR A 75 2.49 -12.25 -3.20
N GLU A 76 2.17 -11.36 -4.16
CA GLU A 76 1.10 -11.61 -5.14
C GLU A 76 1.32 -12.91 -5.95
N GLN A 77 2.57 -13.21 -6.27
CA GLN A 77 2.97 -14.40 -7.03
C GLN A 77 2.96 -15.68 -6.16
N GLY A 78 3.29 -15.54 -4.87
CA GLY A 78 3.31 -16.64 -3.91
C GLY A 78 1.94 -17.09 -3.41
N LEU A 79 0.87 -16.29 -3.56
CA LEU A 79 -0.47 -16.69 -3.09
C LEU A 79 -0.94 -18.02 -3.71
N ARG A 80 -1.43 -18.94 -2.86
CA ARG A 80 -2.06 -20.21 -3.25
C ARG A 80 -3.43 -20.38 -2.59
N GLY A 81 -4.22 -21.32 -3.12
CA GLY A 81 -5.49 -21.75 -2.55
C GLY A 81 -6.43 -20.59 -2.17
N ASN A 82 -6.90 -20.59 -0.92
CA ASN A 82 -7.81 -19.57 -0.39
C ASN A 82 -7.19 -18.17 -0.34
N LEU A 83 -5.86 -18.06 -0.24
CA LEU A 83 -5.16 -16.78 -0.12
C LEU A 83 -5.04 -16.03 -1.44
N THR A 84 -5.34 -16.68 -2.58
CA THR A 84 -5.45 -15.97 -3.88
C THR A 84 -6.46 -14.81 -3.85
N LYS A 85 -7.42 -14.82 -2.92
CA LYS A 85 -8.33 -13.70 -2.64
C LYS A 85 -7.61 -12.40 -2.24
N LEU A 86 -6.39 -12.48 -1.68
CA LEU A 86 -5.58 -11.34 -1.28
C LEU A 86 -4.95 -10.58 -2.46
N ARG A 87 -4.97 -11.15 -3.67
CA ARG A 87 -4.36 -10.53 -4.85
C ARG A 87 -4.87 -9.11 -5.10
N GLY A 88 -6.16 -8.87 -4.88
CA GLY A 88 -6.76 -7.53 -5.03
C GLY A 88 -6.24 -6.54 -3.97
N ALA A 89 -6.14 -6.99 -2.72
CA ALA A 89 -5.64 -6.21 -1.60
C ALA A 89 -4.17 -5.80 -1.80
N LEU A 90 -3.30 -6.75 -2.16
CA LEU A 90 -1.88 -6.49 -2.41
C LEU A 90 -1.66 -5.49 -3.56
N LYS A 91 -2.43 -5.60 -4.65
CA LYS A 91 -2.39 -4.61 -5.75
C LYS A 91 -2.83 -3.22 -5.33
N MET A 92 -3.85 -3.15 -4.47
CA MET A 92 -4.35 -1.89 -3.95
C MET A 92 -3.31 -1.22 -3.04
N MET A 93 -2.64 -2.00 -2.19
CA MET A 93 -1.52 -1.53 -1.38
C MET A 93 -0.38 -1.03 -2.26
N ALA A 94 0.07 -1.83 -3.22
CA ALA A 94 1.15 -1.47 -4.13
C ALA A 94 0.87 -0.13 -4.83
N SER A 95 -0.33 -0.01 -5.39
CA SER A 95 -0.81 1.23 -6.03
C SER A 95 -0.88 2.42 -5.07
N HIS A 96 -1.30 2.19 -3.81
CA HIS A 96 -1.38 3.24 -2.80
C HIS A 96 0.01 3.78 -2.46
N TYR A 97 0.93 2.89 -2.06
CA TYR A 97 2.28 3.30 -1.66
C TYR A 97 3.06 3.92 -2.82
N GLN A 98 2.91 3.39 -4.04
CA GLN A 98 3.56 3.96 -5.22
C GLN A 98 3.10 5.38 -5.54
N LYS A 99 1.81 5.69 -5.33
CA LYS A 99 1.22 6.99 -5.69
C LYS A 99 1.35 8.03 -4.59
N ASN A 100 1.23 7.61 -3.34
CA ASN A 100 1.01 8.52 -2.22
C ASN A 100 2.23 8.67 -1.31
N CYS A 101 3.19 7.74 -1.35
CA CYS A 101 4.33 7.72 -0.44
C CYS A 101 5.66 7.98 -1.14
N PRO A 102 6.71 8.41 -0.40
CA PRO A 102 8.04 8.52 -0.96
C PRO A 102 8.52 7.20 -1.55
N PRO A 103 9.19 7.20 -2.71
CA PRO A 103 9.67 5.96 -3.33
C PRO A 103 10.70 5.27 -2.43
N THR A 104 10.65 3.95 -2.41
CA THR A 104 11.66 3.09 -1.77
C THR A 104 12.72 2.69 -2.78
N PRO A 105 13.96 2.45 -2.34
CA PRO A 105 14.95 1.77 -3.18
C PRO A 105 14.45 0.39 -3.61
N GLU A 106 14.61 0.05 -4.89
CA GLU A 106 14.19 -1.23 -5.49
C GLU A 106 15.34 -1.93 -6.25
N THR A 107 16.60 -1.49 -6.05
CA THR A 107 17.77 -1.97 -6.82
C THR A 107 18.41 -3.23 -6.24
N ASP A 108 18.34 -3.41 -4.93
CA ASP A 108 19.06 -4.47 -4.19
C ASP A 108 18.06 -5.35 -3.42
N CYS A 109 17.08 -5.89 -4.16
CA CYS A 109 15.98 -6.67 -3.62
C CYS A 109 16.20 -8.16 -3.88
N ASP A 110 17.17 -8.74 -3.17
CA ASP A 110 17.43 -10.18 -3.25
C ASP A 110 16.20 -10.97 -2.80
N THR A 111 15.90 -12.02 -3.55
CA THR A 111 14.82 -12.96 -3.25
C THR A 111 15.38 -14.31 -2.87
N GLU A 112 14.73 -14.97 -1.94
CA GLU A 112 15.04 -16.34 -1.54
C GLU A 112 13.81 -17.23 -1.64
N VAL A 113 14.08 -18.51 -1.89
CA VAL A 113 13.07 -19.56 -1.89
C VAL A 113 12.85 -20.00 -0.45
N THR A 114 11.58 -20.08 -0.05
CA THR A 114 11.17 -20.48 1.29
C THR A 114 10.02 -21.49 1.26
N THR A 115 9.74 -22.10 2.41
CA THR A 115 8.57 -22.96 2.57
C THR A 115 7.28 -22.13 2.51
N TYR A 116 6.16 -22.76 2.15
CA TYR A 116 4.88 -22.05 2.14
C TYR A 116 4.47 -21.57 3.55
N GLU A 117 4.81 -22.31 4.61
CA GLU A 117 4.54 -21.89 5.99
C GLU A 117 5.29 -20.60 6.33
N ASP A 118 6.60 -20.56 6.07
CA ASP A 118 7.42 -19.37 6.28
C ASP A 118 6.95 -18.18 5.43
N PHE A 119 6.46 -18.43 4.21
CA PHE A 119 5.85 -17.39 3.38
C PHE A 119 4.63 -16.76 4.03
N ILE A 120 3.76 -17.55 4.67
CA ILE A 120 2.58 -17.03 5.39
C ILE A 120 3.01 -16.15 6.55
N ASP A 121 3.98 -16.61 7.34
CA ASP A 121 4.45 -15.86 8.50
C ASP A 121 5.18 -14.57 8.08
N ASN A 122 5.98 -14.63 7.03
CA ASN A 122 6.63 -13.47 6.44
C ASN A 122 5.61 -12.43 5.92
N LEU A 123 4.56 -12.87 5.22
CA LEU A 123 3.49 -12.00 4.76
C LEU A 123 2.71 -11.39 5.94
N LYS A 124 2.40 -12.18 6.98
CA LYS A 124 1.74 -11.67 8.20
C LYS A 124 2.59 -10.60 8.88
N GLY A 125 3.88 -10.86 9.08
CA GLY A 125 4.82 -9.89 9.67
C GLY A 125 4.86 -8.59 8.88
N PHE A 126 5.01 -8.68 7.56
CA PHE A 126 5.00 -7.50 6.70
C PHE A 126 3.69 -6.69 6.80
N LEU A 127 2.53 -7.36 6.76
CA LEU A 127 1.23 -6.68 6.86
C LEU A 127 1.00 -6.06 8.24
N PHE A 128 1.63 -6.58 9.28
CA PHE A 128 1.61 -6.01 10.62
C PHE A 128 2.50 -4.77 10.73
N ASP A 129 3.69 -4.81 10.15
CA ASP A 129 4.68 -3.73 10.26
C ASP A 129 4.46 -2.58 9.28
N ILE A 130 3.85 -2.83 8.11
CA ILE A 130 3.67 -1.79 7.11
C ILE A 130 2.70 -0.70 7.61
N PRO A 131 3.13 0.59 7.62
CA PRO A 131 2.32 1.64 8.20
C PRO A 131 1.12 1.99 7.31
N PHE A 132 0.03 2.41 7.93
CA PHE A 132 -1.12 2.97 7.22
C PHE A 132 -0.80 4.35 6.61
N ASP A 133 0.06 5.12 7.25
CA ASP A 133 0.57 6.39 6.73
C ASP A 133 1.91 6.19 6.01
N CYS A 134 2.32 7.18 5.21
CA CYS A 134 3.58 7.11 4.50
C CYS A 134 4.80 7.24 5.44
N TRP A 135 5.88 6.55 5.09
CA TRP A 135 7.18 6.73 5.72
C TRP A 135 7.82 8.08 5.37
N LYS A 136 8.82 8.47 6.14
CA LYS A 136 9.66 9.63 5.83
C LYS A 136 10.56 9.30 4.63
N PRO A 137 10.91 10.29 3.78
CA PRO A 137 11.87 10.08 2.71
C PRO A 137 13.19 9.55 3.28
N VAL A 138 13.70 8.46 2.71
CA VAL A 138 15.04 7.95 3.02
C VAL A 138 16.03 8.98 2.48
N GLN A 139 16.85 9.56 3.38
CA GLN A 139 17.89 10.49 2.95
C GLN A 139 18.95 9.71 2.15
N LYS A 140 19.30 10.22 0.97
CA LYS A 140 20.39 9.70 0.14
C LYS A 140 21.74 9.99 0.76
#